data_AF-A0A438BSV4-F1
#
_entry.id   AF-A0A438BSV4-F1
#
_cell.length_a   1.000
_cell.length_b   1.000
_cell.length_c   1.000
_cell.angle_alpha   90.00
_cell.angle_beta   90.00
_cell.angle_gamma   90.00
#
_symmetry.space_group_name_H-M   'P 1'
#
loop_
_entity.id
_entity.type
_entity.pdbx_description
1 polymer ?
#
loop_
_entity_poly.entity_id
_entity_poly.type
_entity_poly.pdbx_seq_one_letter_code
_entity_poly.pdbx_strand_id
1 'polypeptide(L)'
;MAMVRSPKLHIAMYPWFAFGHMIPYLHLSNELVERGHSITFILPKKVQSQLQHLNLHPTLISFHPLTILHVDGLPPSAETASDVPISLHHLLAAAMDRTTDQVEAALLQFVPQPLPTALRLNKLAKAGQFQLGLLLVTPDNHNIQTTEISLASHLSYPPDKHLSTLRDNP
;
A
#
# COMPACT_ATOMS: atom_id res chain seq x y z
N MET A 1 27.80 26.80 0.22
CA MET A 1 26.63 26.38 1.02
C MET A 1 26.70 24.87 1.13
N ALA A 2 26.90 24.32 2.34
CA ALA A 2 26.85 22.87 2.53
C ALA A 2 25.40 22.42 2.37
N MET A 3 25.10 21.58 1.38
CA MET A 3 23.82 20.88 1.33
C MET A 3 23.71 20.05 2.62
N VAL A 4 22.72 20.36 3.44
CA VAL A 4 22.30 19.48 4.53
C VAL A 4 21.91 18.16 3.87
N ARG A 5 22.76 17.14 4.03
CA ARG A 5 22.43 15.79 3.55
C ARG A 5 21.29 15.29 4.41
N SER A 6 20.10 15.18 3.81
CA SER A 6 18.97 14.52 4.43
C SER A 6 19.37 13.09 4.81
N PRO A 7 18.97 12.59 5.99
CA PRO A 7 19.29 11.24 6.41
C PRO A 7 18.74 10.22 5.41
N LYS A 8 19.53 9.17 5.14
CA LYS A 8 19.14 8.07 4.25
C LYS A 8 18.16 7.15 4.95
N LEU A 9 16.88 7.34 4.66
CA LEU A 9 15.79 6.53 5.21
C LEU A 9 15.59 5.19 4.46
N HIS A 10 15.08 4.19 5.19
CA HIS A 10 14.57 2.94 4.64
C HIS A 10 13.04 2.87 4.79
N ILE A 11 12.30 3.07 3.70
CA ILE A 11 10.86 3.30 3.74
C ILE A 11 10.11 2.01 3.39
N ALA A 12 9.09 1.66 4.18
CA ALA A 12 8.18 0.58 3.86
C ALA A 12 6.89 1.12 3.25
N MET A 13 6.45 0.53 2.13
CA MET A 13 5.21 0.91 1.47
C MET A 13 4.24 -0.26 1.45
N TYR A 14 3.01 -0.01 1.89
CA TYR A 14 1.90 -0.97 1.91
C TYR A 14 0.66 -0.31 1.29
N PRO A 15 0.56 -0.29 -0.05
CA PRO A 15 -0.56 0.34 -0.75
C PRO A 15 -1.83 -0.53 -0.68
N TRP A 16 -2.98 0.08 -0.96
CA TRP A 16 -4.19 -0.68 -1.31
C TRP A 16 -3.93 -1.57 -2.54
N PHE A 17 -4.38 -2.83 -2.52
CA PHE A 17 -4.10 -3.81 -3.58
C PHE A 17 -4.97 -3.62 -4.83
N ALA A 18 -4.91 -2.41 -5.40
CA ALA A 18 -5.44 -2.07 -6.71
C ALA A 18 -4.35 -1.35 -7.51
N PHE A 19 -4.24 -1.64 -8.82
CA PHE A 19 -3.19 -1.07 -9.67
C PHE A 19 -3.16 0.46 -9.68
N GLY A 20 -4.33 1.09 -9.59
CA GLY A 20 -4.46 2.54 -9.48
C GLY A 20 -3.79 3.14 -8.23
N HIS A 21 -3.51 2.34 -7.20
CA HIS A 21 -2.77 2.75 -6.01
C HIS A 21 -1.32 2.23 -6.04
N MET A 22 -1.11 0.99 -6.46
CA MET A 22 0.22 0.37 -6.46
C MET A 22 1.20 1.05 -7.44
N ILE A 23 0.74 1.40 -8.65
CA ILE A 23 1.60 1.99 -9.68
C ILE A 23 2.10 3.39 -9.26
N PRO A 24 1.23 4.34 -8.82
CA PRO A 24 1.72 5.64 -8.34
C PRO A 24 2.68 5.53 -7.15
N TYR A 25 2.44 4.59 -6.23
CA TYR A 25 3.35 4.34 -5.11
C TYR A 25 4.73 3.84 -5.58
N LEU A 26 4.76 3.00 -6.63
CA LEU A 26 6.03 2.55 -7.20
C LEU A 26 6.76 3.68 -7.95
N HIS A 27 6.04 4.55 -8.66
CA HIS A 27 6.64 5.76 -9.23
C HIS A 27 7.22 6.67 -8.14
N LEU A 28 6.48 6.89 -7.05
CA LEU A 28 6.98 7.62 -5.88
C LEU A 28 8.21 6.93 -5.27
N SER A 29 8.24 5.60 -5.24
CA SER A 29 9.39 4.83 -4.76
C SER A 29 10.64 5.10 -5.59
N ASN A 30 10.53 5.13 -6.93
CA ASN A 30 11.64 5.48 -7.82
C ASN A 30 12.17 6.88 -7.51
N GLU A 31 11.27 7.86 -7.37
CA GLU A 31 11.60 9.23 -7.02
C GLU A 31 12.32 9.36 -5.65
N LEU A 32 11.89 8.59 -4.65
CA LEU A 32 12.52 8.59 -3.34
C LEU A 32 13.91 7.96 -3.37
N VAL A 33 14.12 6.94 -4.21
CA VAL A 33 15.45 6.35 -4.41
C VAL A 33 16.43 7.35 -5.03
N GLU A 34 15.99 8.15 -6.00
CA GLU A 34 16.81 9.23 -6.59
C GLU A 34 17.21 10.28 -5.55
N ARG A 35 16.43 10.44 -4.48
CA ARG A 35 16.75 11.31 -3.33
C ARG A 35 17.64 10.62 -2.28
N GLY A 36 18.08 9.40 -2.55
CA GLY A 36 19.03 8.65 -1.73
C GLY A 36 18.40 7.66 -0.75
N HIS A 37 17.08 7.45 -0.79
CA HIS A 37 16.38 6.51 0.09
C HIS A 37 16.44 5.07 -0.42
N SER A 38 16.09 4.10 0.42
CA SER A 38 15.79 2.72 0.01
C SER A 38 14.36 2.37 0.39
N ILE A 39 13.75 1.47 -0.37
CA ILE A 39 12.33 1.15 -0.27
C ILE A 39 12.12 -0.36 -0.14
N THR A 40 11.20 -0.75 0.73
CA THR A 40 10.57 -2.08 0.75
C THR A 40 9.10 -1.93 0.40
N PHE A 41 8.69 -2.55 -0.69
CA PHE A 41 7.34 -2.47 -1.23
C PHE A 41 6.60 -3.78 -0.94
N ILE A 42 5.65 -3.75 -0.01
CA ILE A 42 4.98 -4.94 0.51
C ILE A 42 3.73 -5.20 -0.33
N LEU A 43 3.70 -6.34 -1.02
CA LEU A 43 2.66 -6.67 -2.01
C LEU A 43 2.30 -8.15 -2.03
N PRO A 44 1.10 -8.50 -2.52
CA PRO A 44 0.75 -9.88 -2.84
C PRO A 44 1.70 -10.46 -3.88
N LYS A 45 2.02 -11.74 -3.73
CA LYS A 45 3.04 -12.42 -4.54
C LYS A 45 2.71 -12.38 -6.04
N LYS A 46 1.43 -12.52 -6.43
CA LYS A 46 0.99 -12.52 -7.84
C LYS A 46 1.31 -11.22 -8.56
N VAL A 47 1.24 -10.10 -7.84
CA VAL A 47 1.34 -8.74 -8.43
C VAL A 47 2.78 -8.31 -8.66
N GLN A 48 3.74 -8.87 -7.91
CA GLN A 48 5.13 -8.45 -7.98
C GLN A 48 5.72 -8.54 -9.39
N SER A 49 5.49 -9.64 -10.09
CA SER A 49 5.96 -9.82 -11.47
C SER A 49 5.30 -8.83 -12.44
N GLN A 50 4.05 -8.46 -12.17
CA GLN A 50 3.30 -7.50 -12.99
C GLN A 50 3.82 -6.07 -12.83
N LEU A 51 4.38 -5.73 -11.66
CA LEU A 51 4.93 -4.39 -11.38
C LEU A 51 6.45 -4.30 -11.54
N GLN A 52 7.15 -5.43 -11.69
CA GLN A 52 8.62 -5.46 -11.71
C GLN A 52 9.23 -4.58 -12.81
N HIS A 53 8.59 -4.49 -13.97
CA HIS A 53 9.05 -3.66 -15.08
C HIS A 53 8.98 -2.15 -14.81
N LEU A 54 8.24 -1.71 -13.78
CA LEU A 54 8.12 -0.32 -13.35
C LEU A 54 9.12 0.04 -12.23
N ASN A 55 9.81 -0.95 -11.67
CA ASN A 55 10.89 -0.72 -10.70
C ASN A 55 12.17 -0.36 -11.46
N LEU A 56 12.58 0.91 -11.37
CA LEU A 56 13.77 1.41 -12.05
C LEU A 56 15.06 1.19 -11.23
N HIS A 57 14.93 0.77 -9.97
CA HIS A 57 16.04 0.63 -9.02
C HIS A 57 15.97 -0.71 -8.25
N PRO A 58 16.15 -1.87 -8.92
CA PRO A 58 15.98 -3.18 -8.30
C PRO A 58 16.96 -3.48 -7.15
N THR A 59 18.04 -2.71 -7.01
CA THR A 59 19.00 -2.82 -5.92
C THR A 59 18.59 -2.03 -4.67
N LEU A 60 17.67 -1.07 -4.80
CA LEU A 60 17.26 -0.14 -3.73
C LEU A 60 15.75 -0.20 -3.43
N ILE A 61 14.94 -0.74 -4.36
CA ILE A 61 13.53 -1.06 -4.18
C ILE A 61 13.40 -2.57 -4.17
N SER A 62 13.04 -3.12 -3.01
CA SER A 62 12.75 -4.55 -2.85
C SER A 62 11.25 -4.78 -2.79
N PHE A 63 10.77 -5.87 -3.38
CA PHE A 63 9.38 -6.30 -3.23
C PHE A 63 9.29 -7.38 -2.16
N HIS A 64 8.56 -7.10 -1.08
CA HIS A 64 8.35 -8.05 0.00
C HIS A 64 7.03 -8.81 -0.22
N PRO A 65 7.07 -10.14 -0.35
CA PRO A 65 5.88 -10.93 -0.60
C PRO A 65 4.98 -11.01 0.62
N LEU A 66 3.69 -10.89 0.37
CA LEU A 66 2.65 -11.01 1.36
C LEU A 66 1.58 -12.00 0.86
N THR A 67 1.05 -12.78 1.79
CA THR A 67 0.03 -13.79 1.49
C THR A 67 -1.33 -13.29 1.96
N ILE A 68 -2.28 -13.16 1.02
CA ILE A 68 -3.65 -12.80 1.34
C ILE A 68 -4.34 -14.00 1.94
N LEU A 69 -4.76 -13.87 3.20
CA LEU A 69 -5.47 -14.93 3.89
C LEU A 69 -6.91 -14.99 3.40
N HIS A 70 -7.44 -16.21 3.29
CA HIS A 70 -8.80 -16.41 2.86
C HIS A 70 -9.80 -15.76 3.83
N VAL A 71 -10.84 -15.17 3.25
CA VAL A 71 -12.00 -14.60 3.94
C VAL A 71 -13.24 -15.17 3.28
N ASP A 72 -14.21 -15.59 4.08
CA ASP A 72 -15.46 -16.16 3.59
C ASP A 72 -16.16 -15.18 2.64
N GLY A 73 -16.57 -15.68 1.47
CA GLY A 73 -17.20 -14.89 0.41
C GLY A 73 -16.21 -14.23 -0.58
N LEU A 74 -14.91 -14.24 -0.29
CA LEU A 74 -13.87 -13.82 -1.24
C LEU A 74 -13.40 -15.01 -2.09
N PRO A 75 -13.24 -14.87 -3.41
CA PRO A 75 -12.69 -15.94 -4.25
C PRO A 75 -11.30 -16.40 -3.74
N PRO A 76 -10.98 -17.71 -3.75
CA PRO A 76 -9.73 -18.22 -3.16
C PRO A 76 -8.43 -17.68 -3.77
N SER A 77 -8.48 -17.16 -5.00
CA SER A 77 -7.33 -16.61 -5.73
C SER A 77 -7.33 -15.08 -5.84
N ALA A 78 -8.25 -14.41 -5.12
CA ALA A 78 -8.35 -12.97 -5.13
C ALA A 78 -7.26 -12.35 -4.26
N GLU A 79 -6.32 -11.66 -4.90
CA GLU A 79 -5.26 -10.91 -4.22
C GLU A 79 -5.39 -9.40 -4.43
N THR A 80 -6.13 -8.99 -5.47
CA THR A 80 -6.27 -7.59 -5.88
C THR A 80 -7.73 -7.22 -6.12
N ALA A 81 -8.00 -5.92 -6.12
CA ALA A 81 -9.31 -5.37 -6.49
C ALA A 81 -9.73 -5.72 -7.92
N SER A 82 -8.79 -6.08 -8.80
CA SER A 82 -9.09 -6.53 -10.17
C SER A 82 -9.58 -7.98 -10.23
N ASP A 83 -9.38 -8.77 -9.17
CA ASP A 83 -9.81 -10.16 -9.11
C ASP A 83 -11.29 -10.31 -8.68
N VAL A 84 -11.94 -9.22 -8.23
CA VAL A 84 -13.28 -9.26 -7.63
C VAL A 84 -14.17 -8.08 -8.07
N PRO A 85 -15.51 -8.23 -8.05
CA PRO A 85 -16.42 -7.09 -8.23
C PRO A 85 -16.28 -6.06 -7.10
N ILE A 86 -16.62 -4.80 -7.40
CA ILE A 86 -16.59 -3.69 -6.42
C ILE A 86 -17.38 -4.01 -5.15
N SER A 87 -18.50 -4.74 -5.28
CA SER A 87 -19.32 -5.17 -4.14
C SER A 87 -18.55 -6.01 -3.11
N LEU A 88 -17.47 -6.70 -3.52
CA LEU A 88 -16.62 -7.53 -2.66
C LEU A 88 -15.35 -6.82 -2.17
N HIS A 89 -15.12 -5.55 -2.52
CA HIS A 89 -13.94 -4.81 -2.07
C HIS A 89 -13.83 -4.74 -0.54
N HIS A 90 -14.96 -4.75 0.18
CA HIS A 90 -14.96 -4.79 1.64
C HIS A 90 -14.41 -6.11 2.20
N LEU A 91 -14.62 -7.25 1.51
CA LEU A 91 -14.02 -8.52 1.89
C LEU A 91 -12.53 -8.56 1.56
N LEU A 92 -12.11 -7.93 0.47
CA LEU A 92 -10.69 -7.74 0.16
C LEU A 92 -10.03 -6.87 1.25
N ALA A 93 -10.70 -5.81 1.72
CA ALA A 93 -10.20 -4.99 2.82
C ALA A 93 -10.03 -5.81 4.09
N ALA A 94 -11.04 -6.62 4.45
CA ALA A 94 -10.95 -7.52 5.59
C ALA A 94 -9.81 -8.55 5.43
N ALA A 95 -9.54 -9.02 4.21
CA ALA A 95 -8.42 -9.91 3.93
C ALA A 95 -7.07 -9.20 4.08
N MET A 96 -6.97 -7.94 3.67
CA MET A 96 -5.80 -7.09 3.90
C MET A 96 -5.55 -6.83 5.38
N ASP A 97 -6.60 -6.53 6.17
CA ASP A 97 -6.47 -6.31 7.62
C ASP A 97 -5.89 -7.55 8.33
N ARG A 98 -6.20 -8.76 7.85
CA ARG A 98 -5.64 -10.02 8.36
C ARG A 98 -4.15 -10.22 8.05
N THR A 99 -3.54 -9.33 7.27
CA THR A 99 -2.10 -9.40 6.93
C THR A 99 -1.22 -8.59 7.88
N THR A 100 -1.84 -7.97 8.88
CA THR A 100 -1.19 -7.15 9.91
C THR A 100 0.09 -7.80 10.48
N ASP A 101 0.01 -9.04 10.94
CA ASP A 101 1.17 -9.74 11.55
C ASP A 101 2.32 -9.94 10.55
N GLN A 102 2.00 -10.16 9.26
CA GLN A 102 3.01 -10.30 8.20
C GLN A 102 3.69 -8.95 7.93
N VAL A 103 2.91 -7.86 7.90
CA VAL A 103 3.43 -6.50 7.73
C VAL A 103 4.32 -6.13 8.90
N GLU A 104 3.88 -6.38 10.15
CA GLU A 104 4.72 -6.16 11.34
C GLU A 104 6.02 -6.95 11.26
N ALA A 105 5.95 -8.24 10.96
CA ALA A 105 7.13 -9.09 10.83
C ALA A 105 8.09 -8.58 9.74
N ALA A 106 7.58 -8.09 8.61
CA ALA A 106 8.38 -7.47 7.56
C ALA A 106 9.08 -6.20 8.09
N LEU A 107 8.35 -5.30 8.75
CA LEU A 107 8.90 -4.04 9.28
C LEU A 107 10.01 -4.29 10.31
N LEU A 108 9.84 -5.29 11.17
CA LEU A 108 10.84 -5.66 12.18
C LEU A 108 12.17 -6.11 11.59
N GLN A 109 12.22 -6.54 10.32
CA GLN A 109 13.48 -6.87 9.64
C GLN A 109 14.31 -5.62 9.33
N PHE A 110 13.68 -4.44 9.30
CA PHE A 110 14.30 -3.20 8.86
C PHE A 110 14.43 -2.14 9.97
N VAL A 111 13.85 -2.40 11.15
CA VAL A 111 13.96 -1.54 12.35
C VAL A 111 14.99 -2.13 13.33
N PRO A 112 15.97 -1.37 13.83
CA PRO A 112 16.79 -1.80 14.94
C PRO A 112 15.94 -1.95 16.22
N GLN A 113 15.98 -3.13 16.83
CA GLN A 113 15.24 -3.46 18.06
C GLN A 113 15.74 -2.64 19.27
N PRO A 114 14.88 -2.31 20.25
CA PRO A 114 13.47 -2.72 20.39
C PRO A 114 12.45 -1.70 19.85
N LEU A 115 11.39 -2.21 19.21
CA LEU A 115 10.23 -1.42 18.76
C LEU A 115 9.51 -0.77 19.96
N PRO A 116 9.25 0.56 19.98
CA PRO A 116 8.46 1.17 21.05
C PRO A 116 7.03 0.59 21.06
N THR A 117 6.56 0.15 22.23
CA THR A 117 5.22 -0.44 22.46
C THR A 117 4.05 0.41 21.94
N ALA A 118 4.27 1.72 21.75
CA ALA A 118 3.33 2.64 21.12
C ALA A 118 3.01 2.34 19.65
N LEU A 119 3.81 1.49 18.98
CA LEU A 119 3.61 1.10 17.59
C LEU A 119 2.71 -0.13 17.38
N ARG A 120 2.25 -0.79 18.46
CA ARG A 120 1.24 -1.85 18.34
C ARG A 120 -0.09 -1.25 17.86
N LEU A 121 -0.26 -1.18 16.54
CA LEU A 121 -1.49 -1.45 15.76
C LEU A 121 -2.77 -0.68 16.03
N ASN A 122 -2.81 0.25 16.97
CA ASN A 122 -4.04 1.00 17.28
C ASN A 122 -4.44 2.00 16.16
N LYS A 123 -3.53 2.26 15.20
CA LYS A 123 -3.74 3.23 14.11
C LYS A 123 -3.98 2.63 12.73
N LEU A 124 -3.61 1.37 12.49
CA LEU A 124 -3.88 0.73 11.19
C LEU A 124 -5.31 0.15 11.13
N ALA A 125 -5.88 -0.25 12.27
CA ALA A 125 -7.19 -0.90 12.33
C ALA A 125 -8.40 0.05 12.51
N LYS A 126 -8.21 1.37 12.52
CA LYS A 126 -9.30 2.33 12.87
C LYS A 126 -9.69 3.34 11.79
N ALA A 127 -9.34 3.10 10.53
CA ALA A 127 -9.84 3.89 9.41
C ALA A 127 -10.74 3.02 8.53
N GLY A 128 -12.04 2.97 8.85
CA GLY A 128 -13.09 2.41 8.01
C GLY A 128 -13.36 3.22 6.74
N GLN A 129 -12.32 3.74 6.08
CA GLN A 129 -12.39 4.51 4.85
C GLN A 129 -11.08 4.32 4.08
N PHE A 130 -11.21 3.83 2.84
CA PHE A 130 -10.20 3.71 1.78
C PHE A 130 -9.04 4.73 1.84
N GLN A 131 -8.01 4.53 2.67
CA GLN A 131 -6.91 5.48 2.79
C GLN A 131 -5.52 4.86 2.61
N LEU A 132 -4.74 5.62 1.83
CA LEU A 132 -3.34 5.47 1.45
C LEU A 132 -2.42 5.49 2.68
N GLY A 133 -2.11 4.33 3.27
CA GLY A 133 -1.08 4.23 4.30
C GLY A 133 0.32 4.24 3.68
N LEU A 134 1.15 5.24 3.99
CA LEU A 134 2.61 5.17 3.82
C LEU A 134 3.25 5.00 5.20
N LEU A 135 4.10 3.98 5.37
CA LEU A 135 4.78 3.75 6.64
C LEU A 135 6.28 4.03 6.53
N LEU A 136 6.70 5.21 7.01
CA LEU A 136 8.11 5.57 7.03
C LEU A 136 8.78 4.92 8.25
N VAL A 137 9.77 4.06 7.99
CA VAL A 137 10.67 3.54 9.00
C VAL A 137 12.01 4.28 8.87
N THR A 138 12.58 4.75 9.97
CA THR A 138 13.89 5.44 9.96
C THR A 138 14.88 4.63 10.79
N PRO A 139 16.07 4.27 10.25
CA PRO A 139 17.06 3.47 10.98
C PRO A 139 17.64 4.14 12.24
N ASP A 140 17.66 5.47 12.28
CA ASP A 140 18.57 6.27 13.10
C ASP A 140 17.87 7.23 14.07
N ASN A 141 16.54 7.13 14.18
CA ASN A 141 15.79 7.80 15.23
C ASN A 141 14.73 6.82 15.72
N HIS A 142 14.61 6.63 17.03
CA HIS A 142 13.58 5.81 17.68
C HIS A 142 12.13 6.33 17.46
N ASN A 143 11.92 7.13 16.42
CA ASN A 143 10.70 7.81 16.07
C ASN A 143 10.21 7.32 14.69
N ILE A 144 9.43 6.26 14.69
CA ILE A 144 8.72 5.79 13.50
C ILE A 144 7.58 6.78 13.23
N GLN A 145 7.66 7.51 12.13
CA GLN A 145 6.64 8.47 11.73
C GLN A 145 5.72 7.86 10.69
N THR A 146 4.48 7.56 11.07
CA THR A 146 3.41 7.33 10.10
C THR A 146 2.99 8.69 9.54
N THR A 147 3.25 8.94 8.26
CA THR A 147 2.79 10.15 7.58
C THR A 147 1.81 9.76 6.48
N GLU A 148 0.57 10.23 6.60
CA GLU A 148 -0.42 10.17 5.53
C GLU A 148 0.03 11.14 4.41
N ILE A 149 0.42 10.62 3.24
CA ILE A 149 0.48 11.45 2.05
C ILE A 149 -0.93 11.49 1.47
N SER A 150 -1.66 12.56 1.78
CA SER A 150 -2.94 12.84 1.12
C SER A 150 -2.70 13.21 -0.34
N LEU A 151 -2.72 12.22 -1.23
CA LEU A 151 -2.94 12.43 -2.66
C LEU A 151 -4.45 12.40 -2.92
N ALA A 152 -5.19 13.30 -2.28
CA ALA A 152 -6.59 13.53 -2.60
C ALA A 152 -6.73 14.74 -3.52
N SER A 153 -7.00 14.46 -4.80
CA SER A 153 -8.01 15.11 -5.65
C SER A 153 -7.54 15.21 -7.10
N HIS A 154 -7.90 14.24 -7.96
CA HIS A 154 -8.32 14.52 -9.35
C HIS A 154 -8.83 13.31 -10.16
N LEU A 155 -9.10 12.16 -9.55
CA LEU A 155 -9.90 11.11 -10.20
C LEU A 155 -11.21 10.93 -9.44
N SER A 156 -12.10 11.92 -9.57
CA SER A 156 -13.53 11.66 -9.39
C SER A 156 -13.95 10.72 -10.51
N TYR A 157 -14.18 9.45 -10.18
CA TYR A 157 -15.04 8.61 -10.99
C TYR A 157 -16.46 9.20 -10.88
N PRO A 158 -17.11 9.59 -11.99
CA PRO A 158 -18.50 10.05 -11.91
C PRO A 158 -19.39 8.88 -11.48
N PRO A 159 -20.42 9.14 -10.65
CA PRO A 159 -21.46 8.15 -10.41
C PRO A 159 -22.27 8.00 -11.71
N ASP A 160 -22.26 6.81 -12.31
CA ASP A 160 -23.19 6.49 -13.39
C ASP A 160 -24.62 6.52 -12.84
N LYS A 161 -25.27 7.67 -13.01
CA LYS A 161 -26.73 7.80 -13.01
C LYS A 161 -27.24 7.40 -14.39
N HIS A 162 -28.35 6.67 -14.38
CA HIS A 162 -29.20 6.29 -15.52
C HIS A 162 -28.86 5.02 -16.31
N LEU A 163 -29.29 3.88 -15.76
CA LEU A 163 -30.09 2.94 -16.54
C LEU A 163 -31.50 2.83 -15.92
N SER A 164 -32.34 3.79 -16.26
CA SER A 164 -33.80 3.61 -16.25
C SER A 164 -34.38 4.48 -17.36
N THR A 165 -35.35 3.92 -18.08
CA THR A 165 -36.16 4.48 -19.18
C THR A 165 -35.60 4.39 -20.61
N LEU A 166 -35.70 3.21 -21.23
CA LEU A 166 -36.08 3.05 -22.64
C LEU A 166 -37.55 2.60 -22.63
N ARG A 167 -38.50 3.54 -22.51
CA ARG A 167 -39.26 4.20 -23.59
C ARG A 167 -40.28 3.27 -24.23
N ASP A 168 -41.48 3.26 -23.64
CA ASP A 168 -42.72 3.03 -24.37
C ASP A 168 -43.01 4.26 -25.28
N ASN A 169 -43.31 3.93 -26.53
CA ASN A 169 -44.24 4.59 -27.47
C ASN A 169 -43.88 5.96 -28.09
N PRO A 170 -44.53 6.37 -29.21
CA PRO A 170 -45.92 6.13 -29.62
C PRO A 170 -46.17 5.01 -30.65
#